data_AF-X1T6P5-F1
#
_entry.id   AF-X1T6P5-F1
#
_cell.length_a   1.000
_cell.length_b   1.000
_cell.length_c   1.000
_cell.angle_alpha   90.00
_cell.angle_beta   90.00
_cell.angle_gamma   90.00
#
_symmetry.space_group_name_H-M   'P 1'
#
loop_
_entity.id
_entity.type
_entity.pdbx_description
1 polymer ?
#
loop_
_entity_poly.entity_id
_entity_poly.type
_entity_poly.pdbx_seq_one_letter_code
_entity_poly.pdbx_strand_id
1 'polypeptide(L)'
;MAAGFGALPFLFAGTFPSFIDAYFESMSGFTTTGATVLVPIEGNPYSILFWRDFIQWLGGMGIIVLVVAILPALGAGGMQLFKSEVPGPEPDRLKPRIKETAKLLWAVYILFSVLQVACLYFTGMTLFDALTHMFGTMPTGGFTPRNLSVGAYDNPVFENIIILFMFIAGANFVLHYKVLHGNLKSLFKDREFLFYGGIILFSILAIATELRFY
;
A
#
# COMPACT_ATOMS: atom_id res chain seq x y z
N MET A 1 -19.11 -4.48 -1.70
CA MET A 1 -19.19 -5.96 -1.52
C MET A 1 -18.03 -6.50 -0.70
N ALA A 2 -16.75 -6.27 -1.08
CA ALA A 2 -15.59 -6.76 -0.31
C ALA A 2 -15.61 -6.37 1.18
N ALA A 3 -15.85 -5.09 1.51
CA ALA A 3 -15.98 -4.62 2.89
C ALA A 3 -17.16 -5.26 3.65
N GLY A 4 -18.25 -5.63 2.96
CA GLY A 4 -19.36 -6.34 3.59
C GLY A 4 -18.96 -7.74 4.05
N PHE A 5 -18.21 -8.47 3.23
CA PHE A 5 -17.66 -9.77 3.61
C PHE A 5 -16.52 -9.66 4.62
N GLY A 6 -15.68 -8.62 4.52
CA GLY A 6 -14.59 -8.40 5.46
C GLY A 6 -15.03 -7.96 6.85
N ALA A 7 -16.27 -7.48 6.98
CA ALA A 7 -16.88 -7.21 8.28
C ALA A 7 -17.23 -8.49 9.06
N LEU A 8 -17.42 -9.63 8.37
CA LEU A 8 -17.90 -10.87 8.99
C LEU A 8 -17.02 -11.39 10.14
N PRO A 9 -15.68 -11.42 10.03
CA PRO A 9 -14.85 -11.86 11.15
C PRO A 9 -15.00 -10.98 12.40
N PHE A 10 -15.15 -9.67 12.24
CA PHE A 10 -15.38 -8.76 13.37
C PHE A 10 -16.75 -8.98 14.02
N LEU A 11 -17.78 -9.29 13.22
CA LEU A 11 -19.13 -9.57 13.71
C LEU A 11 -19.19 -10.90 14.47
N PHE A 12 -18.64 -11.96 13.88
CA PHE A 12 -18.67 -13.29 14.49
C PHE A 12 -17.79 -13.39 15.74
N ALA A 13 -16.73 -12.60 15.81
CA ALA A 13 -15.91 -12.49 17.01
C ALA A 13 -16.52 -11.59 18.09
N GLY A 14 -17.62 -10.89 17.80
CA GLY A 14 -18.23 -9.93 18.73
C GLY A 14 -17.33 -8.73 19.03
N THR A 15 -16.42 -8.38 18.11
CA THR A 15 -15.48 -7.25 18.26
C THR A 15 -16.19 -5.91 18.35
N PHE A 16 -17.30 -5.76 17.63
CA PHE A 16 -18.10 -4.55 17.61
C PHE A 16 -19.55 -4.83 18.05
N PRO A 17 -20.20 -3.87 18.73
CA PRO A 17 -21.61 -3.98 19.14
C PRO A 17 -22.58 -3.78 17.96
N SER A 18 -22.14 -3.11 16.89
CA SER A 18 -22.96 -2.75 15.73
C SER A 18 -22.36 -3.27 14.43
N PHE A 19 -23.23 -3.65 13.50
CA PHE A 19 -22.84 -3.96 12.12
C PHE A 19 -22.16 -2.77 11.42
N ILE A 20 -22.61 -1.56 11.74
CA ILE A 20 -22.11 -0.34 11.12
C ILE A 20 -20.63 -0.13 11.47
N ASP A 21 -20.24 -0.41 12.71
CA ASP A 21 -18.85 -0.25 13.18
C ASP A 21 -17.94 -1.31 12.53
N ALA A 22 -18.40 -2.56 12.47
CA ALA A 22 -17.67 -3.63 11.79
C ALA A 22 -17.51 -3.35 10.28
N TYR A 23 -18.55 -2.81 9.65
CA TYR A 23 -18.52 -2.41 8.25
C TYR A 23 -17.60 -1.21 8.02
N PHE A 24 -17.62 -0.22 8.92
CA PHE A 24 -16.74 0.94 8.87
C PHE A 24 -15.27 0.51 8.97
N GLU A 25 -14.92 -0.32 9.96
CA GLU A 25 -13.56 -0.83 10.14
C GLU A 25 -13.10 -1.62 8.91
N SER A 26 -13.96 -2.49 8.38
CA SER A 26 -13.62 -3.26 7.18
C SER A 26 -13.49 -2.40 5.92
N MET A 27 -14.36 -1.40 5.76
CA MET A 27 -14.30 -0.46 4.64
C MET A 27 -12.98 0.31 4.69
N SER A 28 -12.66 0.90 5.84
CA SER A 28 -11.43 1.65 6.07
C SER A 28 -10.16 0.82 5.81
N GLY A 29 -10.18 -0.46 6.19
CA GLY A 29 -9.12 -1.40 5.84
C GLY A 29 -8.98 -1.57 4.33
N PHE A 30 -10.03 -2.03 3.64
CA PHE A 30 -9.95 -2.30 2.19
C PHE A 30 -9.68 -1.07 1.33
N THR A 31 -10.11 0.11 1.76
CA THR A 31 -9.81 1.38 1.06
C THR A 31 -8.48 1.97 1.44
N THR A 32 -7.71 1.28 2.29
CA THR A 32 -6.40 1.72 2.78
C THR A 32 -6.47 3.11 3.43
N THR A 33 -7.57 3.40 4.12
CA THR A 33 -7.81 4.70 4.76
C THR A 33 -7.20 4.76 6.15
N GLY A 34 -7.24 3.65 6.90
CA GLY A 34 -6.60 3.56 8.22
C GLY A 34 -7.33 4.27 9.35
N ALA A 35 -8.54 4.79 9.12
CA ALA A 35 -9.42 5.26 10.18
C ALA A 35 -9.99 4.08 10.97
N THR A 36 -10.09 4.19 12.29
CA THR A 36 -10.55 3.10 13.15
C THR A 36 -11.64 3.55 14.10
N VAL A 37 -12.60 2.65 14.34
CA VAL A 37 -13.60 2.76 15.43
C VAL A 37 -13.33 1.75 16.54
N LEU A 38 -12.27 0.93 16.40
CA LEU A 38 -11.82 -0.02 17.40
C LEU A 38 -10.94 0.68 18.45
N VAL A 39 -11.54 1.13 19.55
CA VAL A 39 -10.82 1.80 20.64
C VAL A 39 -11.21 1.20 21.99
N PRO A 40 -10.26 0.68 22.78
CA PRO A 40 -8.83 0.52 22.47
C PRO A 40 -8.56 -0.59 21.45
N ILE A 41 -7.49 -0.44 20.66
CA ILE A 41 -7.00 -1.50 19.76
C ILE A 41 -6.38 -2.63 20.58
N GLU A 42 -5.53 -2.27 21.54
CA GLU A 42 -4.86 -3.21 22.43
C GLU A 42 -5.87 -3.96 23.31
N GLY A 43 -5.61 -5.25 23.54
CA GLY A 43 -6.51 -6.15 24.27
C GLY A 43 -7.43 -6.98 23.38
N ASN A 44 -7.53 -6.66 22.09
CA ASN A 44 -8.21 -7.51 21.12
C ASN A 44 -7.40 -8.79 20.81
N PRO A 45 -8.07 -9.90 20.43
CA PRO A 45 -7.38 -11.11 20.03
C PRO A 45 -6.44 -10.89 18.84
N TYR A 46 -5.28 -11.55 18.84
CA TYR A 46 -4.29 -11.49 17.75
C TYR A 46 -4.89 -11.80 16.37
N SER A 47 -5.90 -12.67 16.29
CA SER A 47 -6.60 -12.99 15.04
C SER A 47 -7.37 -11.79 14.46
N ILE A 48 -7.95 -10.95 15.31
CA ILE A 48 -8.70 -9.75 14.90
C ILE A 48 -7.74 -8.65 14.47
N LEU A 49 -6.68 -8.44 15.24
CA LEU A 49 -5.61 -7.49 14.90
C LEU A 49 -4.97 -7.87 13.56
N PHE A 50 -4.64 -9.15 13.38
CA PHE A 50 -4.12 -9.66 12.11
C PHE A 50 -5.10 -9.43 10.96
N TRP A 51 -6.37 -9.80 11.13
CA TRP A 51 -7.38 -9.66 10.08
C TRP A 51 -7.54 -8.21 9.64
N ARG A 52 -7.69 -7.30 10.60
CA ARG A 52 -7.81 -5.86 10.37
C ARG A 52 -6.65 -5.32 9.53
N ASP A 53 -5.43 -5.70 9.86
CA ASP A 53 -4.26 -5.18 9.16
C ASP A 53 -4.13 -5.86 7.79
N PHE A 54 -4.38 -7.17 7.73
CA PHE A 54 -4.31 -7.96 6.51
C PHE A 54 -5.29 -7.50 5.41
N ILE A 55 -6.53 -7.12 5.75
CA ILE A 55 -7.46 -6.59 4.75
C ILE A 55 -6.97 -5.28 4.12
N GLN A 56 -6.12 -4.52 4.82
CA GLN A 56 -5.48 -3.34 4.28
C GLN A 56 -4.43 -3.68 3.22
N TRP A 57 -3.62 -4.70 3.49
CA TRP A 57 -2.68 -5.23 2.51
C TRP A 57 -3.36 -5.78 1.25
N LEU A 58 -4.50 -6.46 1.42
CA LEU A 58 -5.35 -6.90 0.30
C LEU A 58 -5.94 -5.71 -0.47
N GLY A 59 -6.36 -4.66 0.23
CA GLY A 59 -6.87 -3.42 -0.34
C GLY A 59 -5.85 -2.71 -1.23
N GLY A 60 -4.61 -2.55 -0.75
CA GLY A 60 -3.53 -1.94 -1.54
C GLY A 60 -3.17 -2.74 -2.78
N MET A 61 -3.22 -4.07 -2.70
CA MET A 61 -3.09 -4.86 -3.91
C MET A 61 -4.27 -4.66 -4.87
N GLY A 62 -5.49 -4.56 -4.33
CA GLY A 62 -6.71 -4.29 -5.08
C GLY A 62 -6.59 -3.03 -5.93
N ILE A 63 -6.08 -1.93 -5.37
CA ILE A 63 -5.93 -0.68 -6.12
C ILE A 63 -4.85 -0.78 -7.22
N ILE A 64 -3.73 -1.48 -6.97
CA ILE A 64 -2.69 -1.70 -7.99
C ILE A 64 -3.26 -2.46 -9.19
N VAL A 65 -4.00 -3.56 -8.96
CA VAL A 65 -4.63 -4.32 -10.05
C VAL A 65 -5.70 -3.49 -10.76
N LEU A 66 -6.53 -2.79 -9.99
CA LEU A 66 -7.63 -2.00 -10.51
C LEU A 66 -7.12 -0.89 -11.43
N VAL A 67 -6.07 -0.16 -11.04
CA VAL A 67 -5.45 0.88 -11.86
C VAL A 67 -4.90 0.31 -13.17
N VAL A 68 -4.19 -0.82 -13.12
CA VAL A 68 -3.66 -1.47 -14.34
C VAL A 68 -4.77 -2.03 -15.25
N ALA A 69 -5.88 -2.50 -14.68
CA ALA A 69 -6.99 -3.06 -15.43
C ALA A 69 -7.91 -1.98 -16.03
N ILE A 70 -8.18 -0.90 -15.30
CA ILE A 70 -9.14 0.13 -15.67
C ILE A 70 -8.51 1.22 -16.55
N LEU A 71 -7.27 1.66 -16.28
CA LEU A 71 -6.66 2.75 -17.07
C LEU A 71 -6.62 2.46 -18.59
N PRO A 72 -6.28 1.25 -19.06
CA PRO A 72 -6.33 0.94 -20.49
C PRO A 72 -7.76 0.99 -21.06
N ALA A 73 -8.76 0.62 -20.26
CA ALA A 73 -10.17 0.62 -20.65
C ALA A 73 -10.76 2.04 -20.69
N LEU A 74 -10.26 2.96 -19.87
CA LEU A 74 -10.66 4.37 -19.83
C LEU A 74 -9.98 5.26 -20.89
N GLY A 75 -9.11 4.70 -21.74
CA GLY A 75 -8.76 5.36 -23.01
C GLY A 75 -7.73 6.48 -22.94
N ALA A 76 -6.87 6.56 -21.91
CA ALA A 76 -5.79 7.53 -21.90
C ALA A 76 -4.62 7.13 -22.84
N GLY A 77 -4.74 7.49 -24.12
CA GLY A 77 -3.59 8.02 -24.88
C GLY A 77 -2.92 7.20 -25.98
N GLY A 78 -3.59 6.34 -26.76
CA GLY A 78 -2.94 5.82 -27.98
C GLY A 78 -3.69 4.81 -28.85
N MET A 79 -4.68 4.10 -28.30
CA MET A 79 -5.36 3.05 -29.09
C MET A 79 -6.27 3.59 -30.19
N GLN A 80 -6.74 4.84 -30.08
CA GLN A 80 -7.56 5.48 -31.11
C GLN A 80 -6.73 6.03 -32.28
N LEU A 81 -5.50 6.50 -32.04
CA LEU A 81 -4.58 6.94 -33.10
C LEU A 81 -4.01 5.75 -33.89
N PHE A 82 -3.76 4.62 -33.21
CA PHE A 82 -3.29 3.39 -33.88
C PHE A 82 -4.37 2.72 -34.74
N LYS A 83 -5.66 2.99 -34.48
CA LYS A 83 -6.79 2.47 -35.24
C LYS A 83 -7.03 3.19 -36.57
N SER A 84 -6.48 4.40 -36.75
CA SER A 84 -6.65 5.17 -37.99
C SER A 84 -5.56 4.94 -39.04
N GLU A 85 -4.44 4.29 -38.68
CA GLU A 85 -3.26 4.18 -39.56
C GLU A 85 -2.97 2.79 -40.14
N VAL A 86 -3.72 1.73 -39.78
CA VAL A 86 -3.39 0.36 -40.24
C VAL A 86 -4.62 -0.35 -40.84
N PRO A 87 -4.68 -0.53 -42.17
CA PRO A 87 -5.65 -1.43 -42.79
C PRO A 87 -5.13 -2.86 -42.69
N GLY A 88 -5.69 -3.66 -41.79
CA GLY A 88 -5.34 -5.09 -41.64
C GLY A 88 -6.10 -5.77 -40.49
N PRO A 89 -6.28 -7.11 -40.53
CA PRO A 89 -7.15 -7.82 -39.60
C PRO A 89 -6.59 -7.76 -38.17
N GLU A 90 -7.41 -7.31 -37.22
CA GLU A 90 -7.02 -7.15 -35.82
C GLU A 90 -6.61 -8.50 -35.20
N PRO A 91 -5.42 -8.63 -34.58
CA PRO A 91 -5.21 -9.68 -33.60
C PRO A 91 -5.76 -9.20 -32.24
N ASP A 92 -6.74 -9.92 -31.74
CA ASP A 92 -7.33 -9.82 -30.40
C ASP A 92 -6.25 -9.99 -29.29
N ARG A 93 -5.47 -8.93 -29.02
CA ARG A 93 -4.26 -8.99 -28.17
C ARG A 93 -4.17 -7.91 -27.09
N LEU A 94 -5.26 -7.20 -26.80
CA LEU A 94 -5.27 -6.23 -25.70
C LEU A 94 -5.35 -6.89 -24.32
N LYS A 95 -6.00 -8.06 -24.22
CA LYS A 95 -6.24 -8.79 -22.96
C LYS A 95 -5.02 -9.47 -22.32
N PRO A 96 -4.05 -10.07 -23.06
CA PRO A 96 -2.92 -10.79 -22.45
C PRO A 96 -1.98 -9.90 -21.62
N ARG A 97 -1.73 -8.67 -22.08
CA ARG A 97 -0.72 -7.77 -21.48
C ARG A 97 -1.12 -7.22 -20.11
N ILE A 98 -2.41 -7.04 -19.84
CA ILE A 98 -2.91 -6.50 -18.56
C ILE A 98 -2.66 -7.50 -17.44
N LYS A 99 -3.00 -8.78 -17.65
CA LYS A 99 -2.78 -9.85 -16.66
C LYS A 99 -1.29 -10.03 -16.35
N GLU A 100 -0.46 -9.98 -17.39
CA GLU A 100 1.00 -10.05 -17.24
C GLU A 100 1.53 -8.87 -16.43
N THR A 101 1.10 -7.64 -16.76
CA THR A 101 1.52 -6.42 -16.04
C THR A 101 1.09 -6.46 -14.57
N ALA A 102 -0.16 -6.85 -14.29
CA ALA A 102 -0.68 -6.99 -12.92
C ALA A 102 0.12 -8.03 -12.12
N LYS A 103 0.50 -9.15 -12.74
CA LYS A 103 1.35 -10.17 -12.10
C LYS A 103 2.74 -9.65 -11.76
N LEU A 104 3.33 -8.84 -12.65
CA LEU A 104 4.65 -8.24 -12.40
C LEU A 104 4.58 -7.24 -11.24
N LEU A 105 3.58 -6.35 -11.21
CA LEU A 105 3.43 -5.41 -10.10
C LEU A 105 3.10 -6.12 -8.78
N TRP A 106 2.31 -7.20 -8.83
CA TRP A 106 2.05 -8.05 -7.66
C TRP A 106 3.34 -8.65 -7.09
N ALA A 107 4.24 -9.15 -7.96
CA ALA A 107 5.53 -9.67 -7.54
C ALA A 107 6.41 -8.60 -6.87
N VAL A 108 6.42 -7.37 -7.40
CA VAL A 108 7.13 -6.23 -6.80
C VAL A 108 6.55 -5.86 -5.44
N TYR A 109 5.21 -5.82 -5.33
CA TYR A 109 4.52 -5.53 -4.07
C TYR A 109 4.85 -6.54 -2.99
N ILE A 110 4.84 -7.84 -3.31
CA ILE A 110 5.24 -8.90 -2.39
C ILE A 110 6.72 -8.83 -2.05
N LEU A 111 7.59 -8.55 -3.02
CA LEU A 111 9.02 -8.42 -2.77
C LEU A 111 9.29 -7.37 -1.69
N PHE A 112 8.75 -6.15 -1.84
CA PHE A 112 8.93 -5.10 -0.84
C PHE A 112 8.23 -5.43 0.48
N SER A 113 7.06 -6.07 0.45
CA SER A 113 6.39 -6.56 1.66
C SER A 113 7.29 -7.49 2.47
N VAL A 114 7.88 -8.50 1.82
CA VAL A 114 8.79 -9.46 2.47
C VAL A 114 10.06 -8.78 2.96
N LEU A 115 10.63 -7.85 2.17
CA LEU A 115 11.80 -7.09 2.57
C LEU A 115 11.52 -6.22 3.81
N GLN A 116 10.35 -5.58 3.89
CA GLN A 116 9.99 -4.79 5.06
C GLN A 116 9.88 -5.66 6.31
N VAL A 117 9.18 -6.79 6.22
CA VAL A 117 9.05 -7.74 7.33
C VAL A 117 10.42 -8.23 7.78
N ALA A 118 11.30 -8.58 6.83
CA ALA A 118 12.65 -9.02 7.14
C ALA A 118 13.45 -7.93 7.87
N CYS A 119 13.44 -6.69 7.37
CA CYS A 119 14.12 -5.57 8.02
C CYS A 119 13.62 -5.33 9.46
N LEU A 120 12.32 -5.32 9.69
CA LEU A 120 11.73 -5.13 11.01
C LEU A 120 12.02 -6.30 11.96
N TYR A 121 11.87 -7.54 11.46
CA TYR A 121 12.11 -8.74 12.26
C TYR A 121 13.57 -8.85 12.70
N PHE A 122 14.52 -8.65 11.79
CA PHE A 122 15.96 -8.73 12.11
C PHE A 122 16.47 -7.57 12.97
N THR A 123 15.71 -6.48 13.09
CA THR A 123 16.02 -5.39 14.02
C THR A 123 15.37 -5.55 15.40
N GLY A 124 14.70 -6.68 15.65
CA GLY A 124 14.21 -7.07 16.97
C GLY A 124 12.70 -6.96 17.17
N MET A 125 11.93 -6.55 16.14
CA MET A 125 10.46 -6.55 16.22
C MET A 125 9.92 -7.99 16.17
N THR A 126 8.84 -8.28 16.90
CA THR A 126 8.20 -9.60 16.82
C THR A 126 7.70 -9.85 15.41
N LEU A 127 7.63 -11.12 14.97
CA LEU A 127 7.14 -11.44 13.62
C LEU A 127 5.70 -10.95 13.41
N PHE A 128 4.86 -11.02 14.44
CA PHE A 128 3.48 -10.54 14.39
C PHE A 128 3.44 -9.03 14.13
N ASP A 129 4.17 -8.26 14.95
CA ASP A 129 4.22 -6.81 14.83
C ASP A 129 4.83 -6.40 13.48
N ALA A 130 5.89 -7.06 13.03
CA ALA A 130 6.52 -6.81 11.73
C ALA A 130 5.55 -7.04 10.55
N LEU A 131 4.74 -8.11 10.60
CA LEU A 131 3.72 -8.39 9.59
C LEU A 131 2.62 -7.33 9.60
N THR A 132 2.08 -7.01 10.78
CA THR A 132 1.01 -6.02 10.91
C THR A 132 1.44 -4.62 10.47
N HIS A 133 2.65 -4.18 10.83
CA HIS A 133 3.21 -2.92 10.34
C HIS A 133 3.43 -2.93 8.83
N MET A 134 3.90 -4.03 8.26
CA MET A 134 4.03 -4.14 6.80
C MET A 134 2.66 -4.05 6.11
N PHE A 135 1.65 -4.74 6.65
CA PHE A 135 0.31 -4.70 6.10
C PHE A 135 -0.31 -3.30 6.13
N GLY A 136 0.06 -2.46 7.09
CA GLY A 136 -0.31 -1.04 7.10
C GLY A 136 0.55 -0.16 6.19
N THR A 137 1.85 -0.44 6.09
CA THR A 137 2.83 0.43 5.40
C THR A 137 2.77 0.30 3.88
N MET A 138 2.87 -0.93 3.36
CA MET A 138 2.93 -1.19 1.92
C MET A 138 1.72 -0.68 1.13
N PRO A 139 0.48 -0.78 1.64
CA PRO A 139 -0.69 -0.16 0.99
C PRO A 139 -0.88 1.31 1.35
N THR A 140 0.05 1.94 2.09
CA THR A 140 -0.03 3.32 2.59
C THR A 140 -1.27 3.60 3.45
N GLY A 141 -1.70 2.60 4.23
CA GLY A 141 -2.95 2.66 4.97
C GLY A 141 -2.81 2.95 6.47
N GLY A 142 -1.78 2.43 7.14
CA GLY A 142 -1.44 2.85 8.50
C GLY A 142 -2.14 2.15 9.67
N PHE A 143 -2.86 1.04 9.47
CA PHE A 143 -3.27 0.21 10.61
C PHE A 143 -2.07 -0.47 11.27
N THR A 144 -2.16 -0.65 12.59
CA THR A 144 -1.17 -1.34 13.42
C THR A 144 -1.87 -1.99 14.63
N PRO A 145 -1.24 -2.93 15.35
CA PRO A 145 -1.84 -3.57 16.51
C PRO A 145 -1.75 -2.72 17.79
N ARG A 146 -1.22 -1.49 17.69
CA ARG A 146 -0.95 -0.60 18.82
C ARG A 146 -1.70 0.72 18.69
N ASN A 147 -2.20 1.25 19.81
CA ASN A 147 -2.91 2.52 19.83
C ASN A 147 -2.03 3.70 19.38
N LEU A 148 -0.76 3.71 19.76
CA LEU A 148 0.22 4.76 19.38
C LEU A 148 0.95 4.46 18.06
N SER A 149 0.44 3.52 17.25
CA SER A 149 1.12 3.08 16.02
C SER A 149 2.57 2.63 16.29
N VAL A 150 3.51 2.94 15.41
CA VAL A 150 4.95 2.68 15.60
C VAL A 150 5.52 3.40 16.83
N GLY A 151 4.91 4.50 17.26
CA GLY A 151 5.35 5.24 18.45
C GLY A 151 5.23 4.43 19.76
N ALA A 152 4.45 3.33 19.76
CA ALA A 152 4.38 2.43 20.92
C ALA A 152 5.70 1.67 21.20
N TYR A 153 6.61 1.59 20.23
CA TYR A 153 7.86 0.83 20.37
C TYR A 153 9.05 1.70 20.82
N ASP A 154 8.91 3.03 20.77
CA ASP A 154 9.96 4.01 21.15
C ASP A 154 11.35 3.64 20.59
N ASN A 155 11.39 3.20 19.32
CA ASN A 155 12.59 2.70 18.67
C ASN A 155 12.79 3.39 17.31
N PRO A 156 13.75 4.33 17.22
CA PRO A 156 14.04 5.06 15.98
C PRO A 156 14.42 4.15 14.81
N VAL A 157 14.93 2.94 15.05
CA VAL A 157 15.27 2.00 13.98
C VAL A 157 14.01 1.51 13.27
N PHE A 158 12.95 1.19 14.01
CA PHE A 158 11.68 0.74 13.43
C PHE A 158 11.00 1.86 12.65
N GLU A 159 11.01 3.08 13.20
CA GLU A 159 10.47 4.27 12.54
C GLU A 159 11.19 4.53 11.22
N ASN A 160 12.53 4.53 11.20
CA ASN A 160 13.29 4.77 9.98
C ASN A 160 13.06 3.71 8.91
N ILE A 161 12.93 2.43 9.30
CA ILE A 161 12.57 1.37 8.35
C ILE A 161 11.19 1.63 7.78
N ILE A 162 10.18 1.91 8.61
CA ILE A 162 8.81 2.16 8.15
C ILE A 162 8.78 3.39 7.24
N ILE A 163 9.45 4.50 7.60
CA ILE A 163 9.53 5.71 6.77
C ILE A 163 10.16 5.41 5.40
N LEU A 164 11.23 4.62 5.34
CA LEU A 164 11.84 4.21 4.08
C LEU A 164 10.85 3.43 3.21
N PHE A 165 10.14 2.48 3.79
CA PHE A 165 9.14 1.69 3.05
C PHE A 165 7.89 2.50 2.70
N MET A 166 7.50 3.51 3.48
CA MET A 166 6.46 4.48 3.11
C MET A 166 6.86 5.28 1.87
N PHE A 167 8.11 5.73 1.79
CA PHE A 167 8.63 6.42 0.61
C PHE A 167 8.64 5.52 -0.63
N ILE A 168 9.07 4.26 -0.46
CA ILE A 168 9.05 3.28 -1.54
C ILE A 168 7.61 2.99 -1.98
N ALA A 169 6.69 2.73 -1.04
CA ALA A 169 5.30 2.40 -1.33
C ALA A 169 4.52 3.56 -1.98
N GLY A 170 4.84 4.81 -1.62
CA GLY A 170 4.20 6.00 -2.20
C GLY A 170 4.64 6.30 -3.64
N ALA A 171 5.74 5.71 -4.11
CA ALA A 171 6.22 5.87 -5.47
C ALA A 171 5.57 4.86 -6.45
N ASN A 172 5.57 5.20 -7.73
CA ASN A 172 4.97 4.37 -8.77
C ASN A 172 5.66 2.99 -8.89
N PHE A 173 4.92 1.91 -8.62
CA PHE A 173 5.42 0.52 -8.65
C PHE A 173 5.97 0.09 -10.02
N VAL A 174 5.57 0.73 -11.12
CA VAL A 174 6.16 0.49 -12.45
C VAL A 174 7.61 0.94 -12.50
N LEU A 175 7.99 2.01 -11.79
CA LEU A 175 9.37 2.47 -11.70
C LEU A 175 10.23 1.46 -10.94
N HIS A 176 9.70 0.92 -9.84
CA HIS A 176 10.40 -0.11 -9.06
C HIS A 176 10.66 -1.35 -9.91
N TYR A 177 9.68 -1.78 -10.69
CA TYR A 177 9.86 -2.87 -11.65
C TYR A 177 11.00 -2.60 -12.63
N LYS A 178 11.06 -1.39 -13.22
CA LYS A 178 12.13 -0.99 -14.16
C LYS A 178 13.51 -0.99 -13.49
N VAL A 179 13.59 -0.54 -12.25
CA VAL A 179 14.82 -0.52 -11.44
C VAL A 179 15.32 -1.93 -11.15
N LEU A 180 14.43 -2.85 -10.76
CA LEU A 180 14.77 -4.25 -10.51
C LEU A 180 15.29 -4.96 -11.77
N HIS A 181 14.98 -4.45 -12.96
CA HIS A 181 15.50 -4.94 -14.26
C HIS A 181 16.72 -4.14 -14.76
N GLY A 182 17.37 -3.37 -13.88
CA GLY A 182 18.64 -2.68 -14.17
C GLY A 182 18.50 -1.28 -14.76
N ASN A 183 17.28 -0.75 -14.98
CA ASN A 183 17.08 0.58 -15.52
C ASN A 183 17.02 1.66 -14.43
N LEU A 184 18.10 1.85 -13.67
CA LEU A 184 18.18 2.88 -12.62
C LEU A 184 17.96 4.30 -13.15
N LYS A 185 18.29 4.53 -14.42
CA LYS A 185 18.10 5.84 -15.08
C LYS A 185 16.62 6.23 -15.18
N SER A 186 15.68 5.29 -15.07
CA SER A 186 14.26 5.63 -15.14
C SER A 186 13.80 6.49 -13.96
N LEU A 187 14.37 6.31 -12.76
CA LEU A 187 14.02 7.12 -11.58
C LEU A 187 14.33 8.60 -11.81
N PHE A 188 15.51 8.90 -12.34
CA PHE A 188 15.97 10.28 -12.57
C PHE A 188 15.37 10.94 -13.81
N LYS A 189 14.69 10.17 -14.67
CA LYS A 189 13.98 10.71 -15.84
C LYS A 189 12.50 10.94 -15.56
N ASP A 190 11.97 10.29 -14.53
CA ASP A 190 10.57 10.38 -14.20
C ASP A 190 10.27 11.65 -13.40
N ARG A 191 9.49 12.55 -14.00
CA ARG A 191 9.17 13.86 -13.39
C ARG A 191 8.28 13.70 -12.16
N GLU A 192 7.40 12.70 -12.13
CA GLU A 192 6.51 12.45 -11.01
C GLU A 192 7.31 12.00 -9.78
N PHE A 193 8.24 11.06 -9.96
CA PHE A 193 9.14 10.60 -8.90
C PHE A 193 10.03 11.72 -8.35
N LEU A 194 10.63 12.52 -9.23
CA LEU A 194 11.46 13.66 -8.81
C LEU A 194 10.65 14.72 -8.06
N PHE A 195 9.43 15.00 -8.51
CA PHE A 195 8.54 15.96 -7.87
C PHE A 195 8.05 15.44 -6.50
N TYR A 196 7.64 14.17 -6.43
CA TYR A 196 7.28 13.48 -5.20
C TYR A 196 8.40 13.55 -4.15
N GLY A 197 9.63 13.17 -4.52
CA GLY A 197 10.78 13.28 -3.63
C GLY A 197 11.12 14.72 -3.24
N GLY A 198 10.96 15.65 -4.17
CA GLY A 198 11.15 17.08 -3.93
C GLY A 198 10.17 17.66 -2.89
N ILE A 199 8.88 17.31 -3.00
CA ILE A 199 7.86 17.70 -2.01
C ILE A 199 8.21 17.16 -0.64
N ILE A 200 8.54 15.87 -0.54
CA ILE A 200 8.86 15.24 0.75
C ILE A 200 10.06 15.91 1.40
N LEU A 201 11.15 16.12 0.65
CA LEU A 201 12.34 16.78 1.17
C LEU A 201 12.04 18.22 1.61
N PHE A 202 11.26 18.96 0.83
CA PHE A 202 10.84 20.32 1.18
C PHE A 202 10.01 20.33 2.46
N SER A 203 9.03 19.43 2.59
CA SER A 203 8.21 19.29 3.80
C SER A 203 9.05 18.95 5.03
N ILE A 204 10.02 18.02 4.91
CA ILE A 204 10.94 17.68 6.00
C ILE A 204 11.74 18.91 6.43
N LEU A 205 12.31 19.65 5.48
CA LEU A 205 13.11 20.84 5.79
C LEU A 205 12.26 21.95 6.43
N ALA A 206 11.06 22.20 5.92
CA ALA A 206 10.14 23.20 6.46
C ALA A 206 9.77 22.88 7.92
N ILE A 207 9.36 21.64 8.18
CA ILE A 207 8.99 21.18 9.53
C ILE A 207 10.21 21.21 10.46
N ALA A 208 11.37 20.73 10.01
CA ALA A 208 12.60 20.75 10.81
C ALA A 208 13.06 22.18 11.16
N THR A 209 12.87 23.14 10.25
CA THR A 209 13.15 24.55 10.56
C THR A 209 12.18 25.11 11.60
N GLU A 210 10.88 24.83 11.48
CA GLU A 210 9.87 25.29 12.43
C GLU A 210 10.14 24.75 13.85
N LEU A 211 10.40 23.45 13.97
CA LEU A 211 10.74 22.80 15.25
C LEU A 211 12.01 23.35 15.91
N ARG A 212 12.94 23.92 15.13
CA ARG A 212 14.16 24.54 15.67
C ARG A 212 13.89 25.93 16.29
N PHE A 213 12.80 26.59 15.88
CA PHE A 213 12.41 27.91 16.38
C PHE A 213 11.47 27.85 17.60
N TYR A 214 11.04 26.65 18.00
CA TYR A 214 10.38 26.37 19.28
C TYR A 214 11.38 25.88 20.32
#